data_AF-A0A060CED1-F1
#
_entry.id   AF-A0A060CED1-F1
#
_cell.length_a   1.000
_cell.length_b   1.000
_cell.length_c   1.000
_cell.angle_alpha   90.00
_cell.angle_beta   90.00
_cell.angle_gamma   90.00
#
_symmetry.space_group_name_H-M   'P 1'
#
loop_
_entity.id
_entity.type
_entity.pdbx_description
1 polymer ?
#
loop_
_entity_poly.entity_id
_entity_poly.type
_entity_poly.pdbx_seq_one_letter_code
_entity_poly.pdbx_strand_id
1 'polypeptide(L)'
;AVFAKTLISNGVNCDGLIVDKKYFTTLAFVELNEQGDRSFSFARKPGADTQLRRDELNETIIQDSHIFHIGSLSLTNEPAHSATLAALDIAKETGCVLSYDPNYRANLWPNVETAIAQMRSVLPWMDLVKII
;
A
#
# COMPACT_ATOMS: atom_id res chain seq x y z
N ALA A 1 15.46 -2.75 -10.72
CA ALA A 1 15.53 -3.10 -9.29
C ALA A 1 15.19 -4.57 -9.09
N VAL A 2 15.75 -5.26 -8.08
CA VAL A 2 15.49 -6.69 -7.81
C VAL A 2 14.00 -6.98 -7.68
N PHE A 3 13.25 -6.11 -6.99
CA PHE A 3 11.80 -6.22 -6.81
C PHE A 3 11.03 -6.33 -8.13
N ALA A 4 11.23 -5.39 -9.07
CA ALA A 4 10.58 -5.40 -10.38
C ALA A 4 10.91 -6.68 -11.17
N LYS A 5 12.17 -7.13 -11.14
CA LYS A 5 12.59 -8.37 -11.81
C LYS A 5 11.85 -9.58 -11.22
N THR A 6 11.72 -9.65 -9.91
CA THR A 6 10.97 -10.72 -9.22
C THR A 6 9.50 -10.71 -9.60
N LEU A 7 8.85 -9.55 -9.67
CA LEU A 7 7.44 -9.46 -10.08
C LEU A 7 7.25 -9.97 -11.51
N ILE A 8 8.06 -9.48 -12.46
CA ILE A 8 8.01 -9.88 -13.87
C ILE A 8 8.27 -11.39 -14.03
N SER A 9 9.26 -11.95 -13.33
CA SER A 9 9.54 -13.39 -13.41
C SER A 9 8.42 -14.27 -12.84
N ASN A 10 7.53 -13.72 -12.01
CA ASN A 10 6.35 -14.39 -11.47
C ASN A 10 5.07 -14.05 -12.25
N GLY A 11 5.17 -13.43 -13.43
CA GLY A 11 4.03 -13.15 -14.30
C GLY A 11 3.16 -11.96 -13.85
N VAL A 12 3.64 -11.10 -12.96
CA VAL A 12 2.93 -9.89 -12.54
C VAL A 12 3.14 -8.79 -13.59
N ASN A 13 2.04 -8.23 -14.11
CA ASN A 13 2.09 -7.04 -14.95
C ASN A 13 2.65 -5.86 -14.12
N CYS A 14 3.72 -5.23 -14.62
CA CYS A 14 4.41 -4.12 -13.96
C CYS A 14 4.27 -2.78 -14.71
N ASP A 15 3.31 -2.64 -15.63
CA ASP A 15 3.10 -1.40 -16.41
C ASP A 15 2.69 -0.20 -15.54
N GLY A 16 2.17 -0.45 -14.34
CA GLY A 16 1.90 0.56 -13.31
C GLY A 16 3.03 0.75 -12.28
N LEU A 17 4.15 0.02 -12.39
CA LEU A 17 5.26 0.07 -11.42
C LEU A 17 6.22 1.21 -11.76
N ILE A 18 6.38 2.15 -10.83
CA ILE A 18 7.27 3.31 -10.99
C ILE A 18 8.52 3.13 -10.14
N VAL A 19 9.68 3.45 -10.73
CA VAL A 19 10.96 3.45 -10.03
C VAL A 19 11.29 4.88 -9.60
N ASP A 20 11.20 5.12 -8.30
CA ASP A 20 11.68 6.38 -7.71
C ASP A 20 13.21 6.42 -7.70
N LYS A 21 13.79 7.54 -8.18
CA LYS A 21 15.26 7.75 -8.24
C LYS A 21 15.82 8.48 -7.03
N LYS A 22 14.97 9.08 -6.20
CA LYS A 22 15.32 9.92 -5.04
C LYS A 22 15.22 9.14 -3.74
N TYR A 23 14.24 8.24 -3.62
CA TYR A 23 13.95 7.52 -2.39
C TYR A 23 14.23 6.03 -2.54
N PHE A 24 14.76 5.42 -1.48
CA PHE A 24 15.13 4.01 -1.49
C PHE A 24 13.92 3.12 -1.20
N THR A 25 13.94 1.89 -1.69
CA THR A 25 12.92 0.88 -1.36
C THR A 25 12.93 0.60 0.15
N THR A 26 11.77 0.70 0.80
CA THR A 26 11.63 0.39 2.23
C THR A 26 12.15 -1.00 2.57
N LEU A 27 12.93 -1.07 3.64
CA LEU A 27 13.44 -2.33 4.18
C LEU A 27 12.72 -2.66 5.49
N ALA A 28 12.35 -3.92 5.64
CA ALA A 28 11.86 -4.49 6.89
C ALA A 28 12.93 -5.43 7.44
N PHE A 29 13.40 -5.16 8.65
CA PHE A 29 14.28 -6.01 9.42
C PHE A 29 13.42 -6.84 10.38
N VAL A 30 13.61 -8.15 10.32
CA VAL A 30 12.89 -9.10 11.18
C VAL A 30 13.92 -9.77 12.05
N GLU A 31 13.74 -9.66 13.36
CA GLU A 31 14.54 -10.35 14.36
C GLU A 31 13.65 -11.38 15.07
N LEU A 32 14.26 -12.52 15.41
CA LEU A 32 13.64 -13.58 16.18
C LEU A 32 14.34 -13.60 17.54
N ASN A 33 13.60 -13.44 18.63
CA ASN A 33 14.16 -13.65 19.96
C ASN A 33 14.39 -15.16 20.22
N GLU A 34 15.02 -15.50 21.34
CA GLU A 34 15.29 -16.89 21.73
C GLU A 34 14.02 -17.74 21.90
N GLN A 35 12.87 -17.11 22.14
CA GLN A 35 11.56 -17.75 22.24
C GLN A 35 10.85 -17.92 20.88
N GLY A 36 11.42 -17.36 19.79
CA GLY A 36 10.85 -17.39 18.44
C GLY A 36 9.85 -16.27 18.13
N ASP A 37 9.65 -15.30 19.04
CA ASP A 37 8.82 -14.13 18.76
C ASP A 37 9.51 -13.22 17.75
N ARG A 38 8.72 -12.68 16.83
CA ARG A 38 9.19 -11.79 15.76
C ARG A 38 9.09 -10.34 16.21
N SER A 39 10.21 -9.62 16.18
CA SER A 39 10.23 -8.16 16.23
C SER A 39 10.44 -7.59 14.83
N PHE A 40 9.83 -6.45 14.54
CA PHE A 40 9.90 -5.79 13.23
C PHE A 40 10.41 -4.36 13.36
N SER A 41 11.46 -4.04 12.61
CA SER A 41 11.99 -2.69 12.46
C SER A 41 11.98 -2.28 10.98
N PHE A 42 11.68 -1.01 10.68
CA PHE A 42 11.56 -0.53 9.30
C PHE A 42 12.54 0.61 9.00
N ALA A 43 13.24 0.51 7.87
CA ALA A 43 13.94 1.64 7.28
C ALA A 43 13.10 2.20 6.13
N ARG A 44 12.37 3.29 6.41
CA ARG A 44 11.38 3.93 5.52
C ARG A 44 11.51 5.46 5.55
N LYS A 45 12.71 6.06 5.65
CA LYS A 45 12.89 7.50 5.96
C LYS A 45 13.22 8.43 4.75
N PRO A 46 12.25 8.92 3.95
CA PRO A 46 11.02 8.25 3.54
C PRO A 46 11.34 7.08 2.60
N GLY A 47 10.46 6.07 2.54
CA GLY A 47 10.60 4.97 1.59
C GLY A 47 9.91 5.27 0.26
N ALA A 48 10.39 4.72 -0.85
CA ALA A 48 9.81 4.94 -2.17
C ALA A 48 8.29 4.62 -2.24
N ASP A 49 7.81 3.66 -1.46
CA ASP A 49 6.39 3.29 -1.39
C ASP A 49 5.48 4.39 -0.81
N THR A 50 6.03 5.35 -0.06
CA THR A 50 5.24 6.49 0.45
C THR A 50 5.20 7.67 -0.52
N GLN A 51 5.89 7.58 -1.65
CA GLN A 51 6.17 8.71 -2.54
C GLN A 51 5.32 8.70 -3.82
N LEU A 52 4.48 7.68 -4.01
CA LEU A 52 3.54 7.62 -5.11
C LEU A 52 2.62 8.85 -5.10
N ARG A 53 2.54 9.54 -6.22
CA ARG A 53 1.65 10.70 -6.38
C ARG A 53 0.44 10.37 -7.23
N ARG A 54 -0.58 11.23 -7.14
CA ARG A 54 -1.81 11.09 -7.93
C ARG A 54 -1.55 11.16 -9.43
N ASP A 55 -0.65 12.03 -9.87
CA ASP A 55 -0.29 12.21 -11.30
C ASP A 55 0.53 11.05 -11.86
N GLU A 56 0.94 10.12 -11.01
CA GLU A 56 1.68 8.91 -11.36
C GLU A 56 0.79 7.66 -11.49
N LEU A 57 -0.51 7.79 -11.20
CA LEU A 57 -1.43 6.67 -11.31
C LEU A 57 -1.68 6.30 -12.78
N ASN A 58 -1.57 5.01 -13.09
CA ASN A 58 -2.01 4.50 -14.39
C ASN A 58 -3.50 4.20 -14.32
N GLU A 59 -4.33 5.20 -14.68
CA GLU A 59 -5.79 5.11 -14.58
C GLU A 59 -6.36 3.98 -15.45
N THR A 60 -5.78 3.73 -16.63
CA THR A 60 -6.24 2.67 -17.55
C THR A 60 -6.14 1.30 -16.88
N ILE A 61 -5.03 0.98 -16.21
CA ILE A 61 -4.88 -0.31 -15.51
C ILE A 61 -5.91 -0.44 -14.38
N ILE A 62 -6.17 0.65 -13.66
CA ILE A 62 -7.16 0.65 -12.58
C ILE A 62 -8.56 0.40 -13.14
N GLN A 63 -8.91 1.08 -14.23
CA GLN A 63 -10.22 0.97 -14.88
C GLN A 63 -10.47 -0.40 -15.51
N ASP A 64 -9.42 -1.05 -16.02
CA ASP A 64 -9.49 -2.39 -16.63
C ASP A 64 -9.46 -3.52 -15.60
N SER A 65 -9.35 -3.21 -14.30
CA SER A 65 -9.28 -4.22 -13.23
C SER A 65 -10.66 -4.79 -12.89
N HIS A 66 -10.70 -6.05 -12.44
CA HIS A 66 -11.92 -6.66 -11.86
C HIS A 66 -11.99 -6.55 -10.34
N ILE A 67 -10.82 -6.47 -9.70
CA ILE A 67 -10.68 -6.31 -8.25
C ILE A 67 -9.60 -5.27 -8.00
N PHE A 68 -9.90 -4.27 -7.16
CA PHE A 68 -8.93 -3.28 -6.72
C PHE A 68 -8.65 -3.49 -5.22
N HIS A 69 -7.40 -3.76 -4.87
CA HIS A 69 -6.99 -4.09 -3.50
C HIS A 69 -6.09 -3.01 -2.90
N ILE A 70 -6.39 -2.61 -1.66
CA ILE A 70 -5.52 -1.73 -0.87
C ILE A 70 -5.18 -2.33 0.49
N GLY A 71 -4.04 -1.91 1.03
CA GLY A 71 -3.65 -2.17 2.42
C GLY A 71 -3.50 -0.87 3.19
N SER A 72 -3.58 -0.89 4.53
CA SER A 72 -3.55 0.35 5.32
C SER A 72 -2.23 1.13 5.22
N LEU A 73 -1.12 0.48 4.86
CA LEU A 73 0.20 1.12 4.81
C LEU A 73 0.31 2.20 3.75
N SER A 74 -0.49 2.14 2.67
CA SER A 74 -0.53 3.21 1.68
C SER A 74 -1.29 4.45 2.17
N LEU A 75 -1.99 4.35 3.31
CA LEU A 75 -2.71 5.45 3.98
C LEU A 75 -1.86 6.15 5.07
N THR A 76 -0.60 5.75 5.26
CA THR A 76 0.24 6.22 6.38
C THR A 76 0.86 7.60 6.16
N ASN A 77 1.23 7.93 4.93
CA ASN A 77 2.02 9.13 4.61
C ASN A 77 1.59 9.75 3.29
N GLU A 78 1.62 11.08 3.22
CA GLU A 78 1.56 11.80 1.94
C GLU A 78 2.90 11.69 1.19
N PRO A 79 2.90 11.69 -0.16
CA PRO A 79 1.73 11.80 -1.05
C PRO A 79 0.96 10.50 -1.33
N ALA A 80 1.48 9.33 -0.92
CA ALA A 80 0.87 8.03 -1.23
C ALA A 80 -0.55 7.87 -0.68
N HIS A 81 -0.86 8.52 0.44
CA HIS A 81 -2.20 8.53 1.02
C HIS A 81 -3.21 9.17 0.05
N SER A 82 -2.97 10.40 -0.41
CA SER A 82 -3.83 11.05 -1.41
C SER A 82 -3.89 10.28 -2.72
N ALA A 83 -2.78 9.65 -3.15
CA ALA A 83 -2.76 8.82 -4.35
C ALA A 83 -3.62 7.55 -4.19
N THR A 84 -3.60 6.92 -3.02
CA THR A 84 -4.44 5.75 -2.72
C THR A 84 -5.93 6.10 -2.79
N LEU A 85 -6.32 7.24 -2.20
CA LEU A 85 -7.72 7.68 -2.24
C LEU A 85 -8.16 8.00 -3.67
N ALA A 86 -7.31 8.65 -4.47
CA ALA A 86 -7.60 8.91 -5.87
C ALA A 86 -7.75 7.62 -6.70
N ALA A 87 -6.87 6.64 -6.49
CA ALA A 87 -6.95 5.34 -7.15
C ALA A 87 -8.22 4.58 -6.76
N LEU A 88 -8.64 4.69 -5.49
CA LEU A 88 -9.88 4.10 -5.02
C LEU A 88 -11.11 4.75 -5.68
N ASP A 89 -11.13 6.08 -5.81
CA ASP A 89 -12.22 6.77 -6.50
C ASP A 89 -12.33 6.37 -7.97
N ILE A 90 -11.20 6.22 -8.68
CA ILE A 90 -11.19 5.68 -10.05
C ILE A 90 -11.76 4.26 -10.09
N ALA A 91 -11.32 3.38 -9.18
CA ALA A 91 -11.79 2.01 -9.11
C ALA A 91 -13.30 1.91 -8.83
N LYS A 92 -13.82 2.77 -7.94
CA LYS A 92 -15.26 2.85 -7.61
C LYS A 92 -16.13 3.16 -8.83
N GLU A 93 -15.65 4.03 -9.73
CA GLU A 93 -16.39 4.43 -10.93
C GLU A 93 -16.52 3.30 -11.96
N THR A 94 -15.70 2.25 -11.86
CA THR A 94 -15.61 1.16 -12.85
C THR A 94 -16.42 -0.09 -12.49
N GLY A 95 -17.03 -0.12 -11.31
CA GLY A 95 -17.74 -1.31 -10.80
C GLY A 95 -16.80 -2.45 -10.37
N CYS A 96 -15.52 -2.14 -10.16
CA CYS A 96 -14.51 -3.05 -9.62
C CYS A 96 -14.90 -3.52 -8.21
N VAL A 97 -14.59 -4.77 -7.85
CA VAL A 97 -14.72 -5.22 -6.44
C VAL A 97 -13.61 -4.58 -5.61
N LEU A 98 -13.98 -3.88 -4.55
CA LEU A 98 -13.06 -3.15 -3.68
C LEU A 98 -12.68 -4.00 -2.48
N SER A 99 -11.39 -4.37 -2.41
CA SER A 99 -10.83 -5.23 -1.37
C SER A 99 -9.87 -4.45 -0.47
N TYR A 100 -9.96 -4.68 0.84
CA TYR A 100 -9.12 -4.01 1.83
C TYR A 100 -8.59 -4.95 2.91
N ASP A 101 -7.29 -4.86 3.17
CA ASP A 101 -6.62 -5.48 4.31
C ASP A 101 -6.03 -4.40 5.24
N PRO A 102 -6.68 -4.09 6.38
CA PRO A 102 -6.20 -3.08 7.31
C PRO A 102 -4.85 -3.45 7.95
N ASN A 103 -4.48 -4.72 8.07
CA ASN A 103 -3.20 -5.25 8.60
C ASN A 103 -2.35 -4.28 9.46
N TYR A 104 -2.86 -3.90 10.64
CA TYR A 104 -2.29 -2.81 11.45
C TYR A 104 -0.81 -3.03 11.81
N ARG A 105 0.02 -1.98 11.68
CA ARG A 105 1.45 -1.97 12.03
C ARG A 105 1.80 -0.70 12.80
N ALA A 106 1.67 -0.75 14.13
CA ALA A 106 1.84 0.41 15.01
C ALA A 106 3.06 1.28 14.70
N ASN A 107 4.23 0.65 14.45
CA ASN A 107 5.50 1.34 14.19
C ASN A 107 5.53 2.21 12.91
N LEU A 108 4.54 2.07 12.03
CA LEU A 108 4.45 2.82 10.77
C LEU A 108 3.42 3.96 10.83
N TRP A 109 2.73 4.11 11.96
CA TRP A 109 1.77 5.19 12.21
C TRP A 109 2.33 6.19 13.22
N PRO A 110 1.99 7.48 13.09
CA PRO A 110 2.43 8.49 14.06
C PRO A 110 1.80 8.28 15.44
N ASN A 111 0.56 7.81 15.49
CA ASN A 111 -0.17 7.45 16.71
C ASN A 111 -1.40 6.59 16.35
N VAL A 112 -2.00 5.99 17.37
CA VAL A 112 -3.15 5.06 17.24
C VAL A 112 -4.39 5.79 16.72
N GLU A 113 -4.61 7.04 17.14
CA GLU A 113 -5.76 7.85 16.76
C GLU A 113 -5.79 8.12 15.25
N THR A 114 -4.63 8.48 14.69
CA THR A 114 -4.44 8.68 13.25
C THR A 114 -4.63 7.38 12.49
N ALA A 115 -4.08 6.27 13.00
CA ALA A 115 -4.26 4.96 12.39
C ALA A 115 -5.75 4.59 12.31
N ILE A 116 -6.48 4.71 13.42
CA ILE A 116 -7.92 4.42 13.47
C ILE A 116 -8.69 5.31 12.50
N ALA A 117 -8.42 6.61 12.48
CA ALA A 117 -9.11 7.55 11.61
C ALA A 117 -8.90 7.21 10.12
N GLN A 118 -7.64 7.04 9.69
CA GLN A 118 -7.33 6.77 8.29
C GLN A 118 -7.78 5.36 7.87
N MET A 119 -7.52 4.35 8.69
CA MET A 119 -7.92 2.97 8.37
C MET A 119 -9.42 2.79 8.27
N ARG A 120 -10.21 3.57 9.04
CA ARG A 120 -11.68 3.55 8.97
C ARG A 120 -12.23 4.39 7.84
N SER A 121 -11.49 5.40 7.36
CA SER A 121 -11.97 6.33 6.32
C SER A 121 -12.40 5.60 5.04
N VAL A 122 -11.73 4.49 4.70
CA VAL A 122 -11.99 3.74 3.48
C VAL A 122 -13.08 2.67 3.61
N LEU A 123 -13.41 2.25 4.84
CA LEU A 123 -14.33 1.13 5.09
C LEU A 123 -15.72 1.28 4.45
N PRO A 124 -16.36 2.47 4.42
CA PRO A 124 -17.69 2.61 3.83
C PRO A 124 -17.77 2.27 2.35
N TRP A 125 -16.63 2.19 1.65
CA TRP A 125 -16.57 1.89 0.22
C TRP A 125 -16.08 0.47 -0.09
N MET A 126 -15.66 -0.32 0.89
CA MET A 126 -15.05 -1.63 0.63
C MET A 126 -16.11 -2.73 0.54
N ASP A 127 -16.03 -3.57 -0.49
CA ASP A 127 -16.89 -4.75 -0.66
C ASP A 127 -16.37 -5.94 0.16
N LEU A 128 -15.05 -6.09 0.27
CA LEU A 128 -14.40 -7.17 0.98
C LEU A 128 -13.34 -6.63 1.93
N VAL A 129 -13.53 -6.85 3.24
CA VAL A 129 -12.54 -6.49 4.26
C VAL A 129 -12.00 -7.75 4.94
N LYS A 130 -10.68 -7.91 4.93
CA LYS A 130 -9.99 -9.00 5.62
C LYS A 130 -9.50 -8.52 6.98
N ILE A 131 -9.96 -9.15 8.06
CA ILE A 131 -9.51 -8.86 9.43
C ILE A 131 -8.82 -10.11 10.00
N ILE A 132 -7.60 -9.94 10.51
CA ILE A 132 -6.81 -10.97 11.23
C ILE A 132 -6.24 -10.39 12.51
#